data_AF-A0A2D9JD83-F1
#
_entry.id   AF-A0A2D9JD83-F1
#
_cell.length_a   1.000
_cell.length_b   1.000
_cell.length_c   1.000
_cell.angle_alpha   90.00
_cell.angle_beta   90.00
_cell.angle_gamma   90.00
#
_symmetry.space_group_name_H-M   'P 1'
#
loop_
_entity.id
_entity.type
_entity.pdbx_description
1 polymer ?
#
loop_
_entity_poly.entity_id
_entity_poly.type
_entity_poly.pdbx_seq_one_letter_code
_entity_poly.pdbx_strand_id
1 'polypeptide(L)'
;MTRILVACMVALWIGTTAFGEELARVRYSSALRVTEIEPPKIDGVVPTSMRFFVRSIAPGVSPDDIRMTLKSKAGDLVISVDANGHFDLPVSKELRDEDPWLIANQPKGSLRMEFAYAFEQDIEPRWVNQAWQVSYQSVFPHVHFRSQLTTAIADMKESLPIDLSYTQCEGAVLSNLNPFAFAKLMVNGVEVEMVELMDGDFVIPFDVEWLEDARVIVSPPYGWTISIDQSNKYLKVQSGMHPMLKSARTNELPAD
;
A
#
# COMPACT_ATOMS: atom_id res chain seq x y z
N MET A 1 13.18 -27.02 11.26
CA MET A 1 13.17 -25.64 10.73
C MET A 1 11.84 -25.03 11.12
N THR A 2 11.85 -23.94 11.88
CA THR A 2 10.63 -23.19 12.22
C THR A 2 10.55 -22.04 11.22
N ARG A 3 9.49 -22.00 10.41
CA ARG A 3 9.22 -20.89 9.47
C ARG A 3 8.07 -20.06 10.02
N ILE A 4 8.21 -18.74 9.94
CA ILE A 4 7.15 -17.79 10.28
C ILE A 4 6.58 -17.28 8.97
N LEU A 5 5.26 -17.32 8.86
CA LEU A 5 4.53 -16.68 7.78
C LEU A 5 4.20 -15.26 8.22
N VAL A 6 4.81 -14.30 7.53
CA VAL A 6 4.55 -12.87 7.73
C VAL A 6 3.69 -12.36 6.60
N ALA A 7 2.52 -11.84 6.92
CA ALA A 7 1.70 -11.09 5.98
C ALA A 7 2.25 -9.65 5.88
N CYS A 8 2.60 -9.22 4.67
CA CYS A 8 3.01 -7.85 4.36
C CYS A 8 2.07 -7.24 3.31
N MET A 9 1.58 -6.03 3.55
CA MET A 9 0.73 -5.30 2.62
C MET A 9 1.47 -4.09 2.03
N VAL A 10 1.42 -3.96 0.71
CA VAL A 10 2.00 -2.86 -0.06
C VAL A 10 0.90 -2.15 -0.80
N ALA A 11 0.71 -0.87 -0.51
CA ALA A 11 -0.27 -0.04 -1.20
C ALA A 11 0.41 0.81 -2.29
N LEU A 12 -0.03 0.61 -3.52
CA LEU A 12 0.18 1.46 -4.68
C LEU A 12 -1.01 2.43 -4.81
N TRP A 13 -0.76 3.69 -5.11
CA TRP A 13 -1.80 4.72 -5.29
C TRP A 13 -1.84 5.18 -6.73
N ILE A 14 -3.04 5.23 -7.28
CA ILE A 14 -3.34 5.72 -8.61
C ILE A 14 -4.22 6.95 -8.45
N GLY A 15 -3.59 8.13 -8.49
CA GLY A 15 -4.30 9.39 -8.51
C GLY A 15 -4.57 9.81 -9.95
N THR A 16 -5.80 10.17 -10.28
CA THR A 16 -6.04 10.92 -11.52
C THR A 16 -6.02 12.41 -11.16
N THR A 17 -4.86 13.07 -11.17
CA THR A 17 -4.73 14.46 -10.73
C THR A 17 -5.08 15.44 -11.86
N ALA A 18 -6.37 15.76 -11.98
CA ALA A 18 -6.80 16.99 -12.63
C ALA A 18 -8.20 17.39 -12.11
N PHE A 19 -8.29 18.44 -11.29
CA PHE A 19 -9.58 18.92 -10.79
C PHE A 19 -10.41 19.58 -11.90
N GLY A 20 -11.69 19.22 -12.02
CA GLY A 20 -12.62 19.81 -12.98
C GLY A 20 -14.08 19.40 -12.74
N GLU A 21 -15.02 20.07 -13.40
CA GLU A 21 -16.47 19.79 -13.30
C GLU A 21 -16.89 18.48 -13.97
N GLU A 22 -16.05 17.93 -14.86
CA GLU A 22 -16.27 16.61 -15.45
C GLU A 22 -16.21 15.50 -14.39
N LEU A 23 -16.87 14.37 -14.65
CA LEU A 23 -16.73 13.18 -13.82
C LEU A 23 -15.32 12.58 -13.95
N ALA A 24 -14.82 12.05 -12.83
CA ALA A 24 -13.61 11.25 -12.79
C ALA A 24 -13.79 10.02 -13.68
N ARG A 25 -12.87 9.85 -14.65
CA ARG A 25 -12.89 8.74 -15.60
C ARG A 25 -11.50 8.28 -15.94
N VAL A 26 -11.36 6.98 -16.18
CA VAL A 26 -10.12 6.34 -16.62
C VAL A 26 -10.45 5.28 -17.68
N ARG A 27 -9.54 5.07 -18.64
CA ARG A 27 -9.67 3.97 -19.59
C ARG A 27 -9.51 2.63 -18.88
N TYR A 28 -10.34 1.66 -19.23
CA TYR A 28 -10.31 0.33 -18.63
C TYR A 28 -8.93 -0.33 -18.71
N SER A 29 -8.27 -0.24 -19.88
CA SER A 29 -6.90 -0.70 -20.06
C SER A 29 -5.90 -0.05 -19.10
N SER A 30 -6.07 1.25 -18.84
CA SER A 30 -5.21 2.01 -17.91
C SER A 30 -5.46 1.59 -16.47
N ALA A 31 -6.71 1.30 -16.10
CA ALA A 31 -7.06 0.78 -14.78
C ALA A 31 -6.52 -0.64 -14.54
N LEU A 32 -6.45 -1.46 -15.60
CA LEU A 32 -5.90 -2.82 -15.51
C LEU A 32 -4.36 -2.87 -15.55
N ARG A 33 -3.68 -1.88 -16.14
CA ARG A 33 -2.20 -1.89 -16.22
C ARG A 33 -1.50 -2.03 -14.86
N VAL A 34 -2.11 -1.56 -13.78
CA VAL A 34 -1.51 -1.77 -12.44
C VAL A 34 -1.52 -3.22 -11.99
N THR A 35 -2.42 -4.05 -12.54
CA THR A 35 -2.41 -5.51 -12.32
C THR A 35 -1.30 -6.21 -13.10
N GLU A 36 -0.72 -5.55 -14.09
CA GLU A 36 0.41 -6.05 -14.88
C GLU A 36 1.76 -5.79 -14.19
N ILE A 37 1.74 -5.06 -13.07
CA ILE A 37 2.91 -4.92 -12.20
C ILE A 37 3.13 -6.26 -11.51
N GLU A 38 3.87 -7.16 -12.16
CA GLU A 38 4.27 -8.42 -11.54
C GLU A 38 5.23 -8.11 -10.37
N PRO A 39 4.91 -8.53 -9.14
CA PRO A 39 5.86 -8.44 -8.07
C PRO A 39 7.08 -9.33 -8.40
N PRO A 40 8.31 -8.90 -8.08
CA PRO A 40 9.48 -9.75 -8.29
C PRO A 40 9.30 -11.10 -7.61
N LYS A 41 9.80 -12.14 -8.28
CA LYS A 41 10.01 -13.44 -7.64
C LYS A 41 11.11 -13.27 -6.60
N ILE A 42 10.72 -13.27 -5.33
CA ILE A 42 11.63 -13.29 -4.18
C ILE A 42 11.46 -14.66 -3.53
N ASP A 43 12.58 -15.35 -3.28
CA ASP A 43 12.55 -16.65 -2.63
C ASP A 43 11.86 -16.54 -1.26
N GLY A 44 10.87 -17.40 -1.04
CA GLY A 44 10.09 -17.41 0.19
C GLY A 44 9.01 -16.32 0.28
N VAL A 45 8.80 -15.49 -0.74
CA VAL A 45 7.69 -14.51 -0.78
C VAL A 45 6.66 -14.93 -1.83
N VAL A 46 5.41 -15.09 -1.40
CA VAL A 46 4.28 -15.47 -2.26
C VAL A 46 3.23 -14.35 -2.24
N PRO A 47 2.89 -13.74 -3.39
CA PRO A 47 1.74 -12.85 -3.46
C PRO A 47 0.46 -13.64 -3.19
N THR A 48 -0.38 -13.15 -2.26
CA THR A 48 -1.58 -13.88 -1.84
C THR A 48 -2.87 -13.21 -2.24
N SER A 49 -2.88 -11.89 -2.38
CA SER A 49 -4.03 -11.18 -2.92
C SER A 49 -3.66 -9.83 -3.51
N MET A 50 -4.58 -9.37 -4.36
CA MET A 50 -4.53 -8.09 -5.06
C MET A 50 -5.90 -7.45 -4.89
N ARG A 51 -5.97 -6.22 -4.40
CA ARG A 51 -7.25 -5.56 -4.12
C ARG A 51 -7.24 -4.11 -4.57
N PHE A 52 -8.33 -3.67 -5.20
CA PHE A 52 -8.55 -2.27 -5.49
C PHE A 52 -9.36 -1.59 -4.39
N PHE A 53 -9.05 -0.31 -4.17
CA PHE A 53 -9.77 0.56 -3.26
C PHE A 53 -10.06 1.87 -3.96
N VAL A 54 -11.13 2.53 -3.55
CA VAL A 54 -11.43 3.87 -4.03
C VAL A 54 -11.72 4.79 -2.86
N ARG A 55 -11.20 6.01 -2.94
CA ARG A 55 -11.46 7.08 -1.98
C ARG A 55 -11.69 8.39 -2.71
N SER A 56 -12.47 9.27 -2.11
CA SER A 56 -12.58 10.65 -2.57
C SER A 56 -11.80 11.56 -1.63
N ILE A 57 -11.10 12.54 -2.19
CA ILE A 57 -10.49 13.63 -1.41
C ILE A 57 -11.47 14.79 -1.22
N ALA A 58 -12.68 14.70 -1.78
CA ALA A 58 -13.74 15.66 -1.52
C ALA A 58 -14.20 15.54 -0.05
N PRO A 59 -14.30 16.66 0.70
CA PRO A 59 -14.74 16.63 2.09
C PRO A 59 -16.13 15.99 2.25
N GLY A 60 -16.27 15.10 3.22
CA GLY A 60 -17.56 14.49 3.58
C GLY A 60 -18.04 13.37 2.66
N VAL A 61 -17.26 12.97 1.66
CA VAL A 61 -17.58 11.82 0.81
C VAL A 61 -17.01 10.55 1.42
N SER A 62 -17.89 9.60 1.77
CA SER A 62 -17.52 8.26 2.22
C SER A 62 -17.42 7.29 1.03
N PRO A 63 -16.76 6.13 1.19
CA PRO A 63 -16.73 5.12 0.12
C PRO A 63 -18.11 4.65 -0.34
N ASP A 64 -19.09 4.59 0.56
CA ASP A 64 -20.47 4.17 0.25
C ASP A 64 -21.21 5.15 -0.68
N ASP A 65 -20.74 6.40 -0.78
CA ASP A 65 -21.27 7.43 -1.68
C ASP A 65 -20.72 7.28 -3.11
N ILE A 66 -19.65 6.50 -3.28
CA ILE A 66 -18.97 6.33 -4.57
C ILE A 66 -19.73 5.29 -5.41
N ARG A 67 -20.03 5.68 -6.64
CA ARG A 67 -20.67 4.84 -7.66
C ARG A 67 -19.81 4.86 -8.89
N MET A 68 -19.46 3.68 -9.38
CA MET A 68 -18.64 3.52 -10.57
C MET A 68 -19.36 2.69 -11.63
N THR A 69 -19.13 3.02 -12.90
CA THR A 69 -19.76 2.37 -14.04
C THR A 69 -18.78 2.24 -15.19
N LEU A 70 -18.73 1.04 -15.78
CA LEU A 70 -17.99 0.76 -16.99
C LEU A 70 -18.92 0.91 -18.20
N LYS A 71 -18.65 1.89 -19.06
CA LYS A 71 -19.47 2.22 -20.25
C LYS A 71 -19.11 1.31 -21.43
N SER A 72 -19.58 0.07 -21.43
CA SER A 72 -19.36 -0.88 -22.53
C SER A 72 -20.46 -0.79 -23.60
N LYS A 73 -20.12 -1.11 -24.84
CA LYS A 73 -21.05 -1.29 -25.97
C LYS A 73 -22.10 -2.36 -25.70
N ALA A 74 -21.78 -3.37 -24.91
CA ALA A 74 -22.73 -4.42 -24.51
C ALA A 74 -23.75 -3.94 -23.46
N GLY A 75 -23.53 -2.75 -22.89
CA GLY A 75 -24.32 -2.16 -21.83
C GLY A 75 -23.43 -1.58 -20.73
N ASP A 76 -24.01 -0.79 -19.86
CA ASP A 76 -23.32 -0.25 -18.70
C ASP A 76 -23.18 -1.33 -17.62
N LEU A 77 -21.95 -1.57 -17.14
CA LEU A 77 -21.69 -2.46 -16.00
C LEU A 77 -21.49 -1.61 -14.74
N VAL A 78 -22.31 -1.83 -13.72
CA VAL A 78 -22.15 -1.20 -12.41
C VAL A 78 -21.02 -1.90 -11.66
N ILE A 79 -20.06 -1.14 -11.15
CA ILE A 79 -18.99 -1.63 -10.30
C ILE A 79 -19.37 -1.33 -8.85
N SER A 80 -19.62 -2.39 -8.08
CA SER A 80 -19.97 -2.29 -6.67
C SER A 80 -18.75 -1.91 -5.83
N VAL A 81 -18.90 -0.88 -5.01
CA VAL A 81 -17.93 -0.43 -4.02
C VAL A 81 -18.50 -0.74 -2.63
N ASP A 82 -17.71 -1.39 -1.77
CA ASP A 82 -18.12 -1.68 -0.39
C ASP A 82 -17.85 -0.51 0.57
N ALA A 83 -18.28 -0.66 1.83
CA ALA A 83 -18.12 0.37 2.87
C ALA A 83 -16.66 0.74 3.19
N ASN A 84 -15.71 -0.12 2.83
CA ASN A 84 -14.28 0.12 2.99
C ASN A 84 -13.64 0.68 1.71
N GLY A 85 -14.43 0.89 0.67
CA GLY A 85 -13.99 1.35 -0.64
C GLY A 85 -13.44 0.24 -1.53
N HIS A 86 -13.57 -1.03 -1.17
CA HIS A 86 -13.13 -2.12 -2.02
C HIS A 86 -14.02 -2.29 -3.24
N PHE A 87 -13.43 -2.65 -4.36
CA PHE A 87 -14.17 -3.07 -5.55
C PHE A 87 -13.37 -4.04 -6.40
N ASP A 88 -14.07 -4.75 -7.27
CA ASP A 88 -13.47 -5.63 -8.27
C ASP A 88 -13.68 -5.07 -9.67
N LEU A 89 -12.61 -5.08 -10.48
CA LEU A 89 -12.74 -4.85 -11.92
C LEU A 89 -12.87 -6.19 -12.63
N PRO A 90 -13.90 -6.38 -13.48
CA PRO A 90 -13.99 -7.58 -14.30
C PRO A 90 -12.76 -7.64 -15.20
N VAL A 91 -12.17 -8.81 -15.37
CA VAL A 91 -11.06 -9.03 -16.32
C VAL A 91 -11.59 -9.84 -17.49
N SER A 92 -11.81 -9.19 -18.64
CA SER A 92 -12.32 -9.83 -19.85
C SER A 92 -11.53 -9.36 -21.06
N LYS A 93 -11.28 -10.28 -22.00
CA LYS A 93 -10.60 -9.95 -23.26
C LYS A 93 -11.43 -8.95 -24.08
N GLU A 94 -12.74 -9.14 -24.11
CA GLU A 94 -13.68 -8.30 -24.84
C GLU A 94 -13.67 -6.85 -24.31
N LEU A 95 -13.66 -6.68 -22.98
CA LEU A 95 -13.54 -5.35 -22.37
C LEU A 95 -12.16 -4.72 -22.64
N ARG A 96 -11.08 -5.52 -22.70
CA ARG A 96 -9.74 -5.03 -23.04
C ARG A 96 -9.67 -4.56 -24.49
N ASP A 97 -10.25 -5.32 -25.42
CA ASP A 97 -10.29 -4.99 -26.84
C ASP A 97 -11.18 -3.76 -27.11
N GLU A 98 -12.24 -3.57 -26.32
CA GLU A 98 -13.12 -2.40 -26.42
C GLU A 98 -12.53 -1.13 -25.77
N ASP A 99 -11.79 -1.29 -24.67
CA ASP A 99 -11.24 -0.23 -23.81
C ASP A 99 -12.28 0.84 -23.37
N PRO A 100 -13.39 0.43 -22.72
CA PRO A 100 -14.43 1.35 -22.30
C PRO A 100 -13.95 2.33 -21.21
N TRP A 101 -14.73 3.39 -21.00
CA TRP A 101 -14.51 4.31 -19.89
C TRP A 101 -15.06 3.73 -18.59
N LEU A 102 -14.23 3.66 -17.55
CA LEU A 102 -14.66 3.56 -16.17
C LEU A 102 -14.93 4.98 -15.66
N ILE A 103 -16.15 5.26 -15.20
CA ILE A 103 -16.60 6.58 -14.76
C ILE A 103 -17.10 6.48 -13.32
N ALA A 104 -16.68 7.41 -12.46
CA ALA A 104 -17.19 7.55 -11.10
C ALA A 104 -18.08 8.79 -10.96
N ASN A 105 -19.04 8.77 -10.03
CA ASN A 105 -19.88 9.91 -9.66
C ASN A 105 -19.15 10.99 -8.84
N GLN A 106 -17.84 11.13 -9.03
CA GLN A 106 -16.98 12.06 -8.31
C GLN A 106 -16.38 13.06 -9.31
N PRO A 107 -16.14 14.32 -8.93
CA PRO A 107 -15.43 15.26 -9.77
C PRO A 107 -14.07 14.71 -10.23
N LYS A 108 -13.66 15.05 -11.45
CA LYS A 108 -12.30 14.80 -11.93
C LYS A 108 -11.32 15.36 -10.90
N GLY A 109 -10.24 14.63 -10.61
CA GLY A 109 -9.25 15.06 -9.62
C GLY A 109 -9.58 14.71 -8.17
N SER A 110 -10.84 14.43 -7.83
CA SER A 110 -11.21 14.10 -6.45
C SER A 110 -11.13 12.60 -6.16
N LEU A 111 -11.22 11.74 -7.17
CA LEU A 111 -11.13 10.28 -7.00
C LEU A 111 -9.67 9.82 -6.92
N ARG A 112 -9.37 8.99 -5.92
CA ARG A 112 -8.15 8.19 -5.83
C ARG A 112 -8.53 6.73 -5.92
N MET A 113 -7.90 6.04 -6.86
CA MET A 113 -7.96 4.59 -6.96
C MET A 113 -6.67 4.06 -6.34
N GLU A 114 -6.78 3.06 -5.49
CA GLU A 114 -5.65 2.48 -4.76
C GLU A 114 -5.64 1.00 -5.08
N PHE A 115 -4.45 0.44 -4.98
CA PHE A 115 -4.20 -0.93 -5.36
C PHE A 115 -3.23 -1.51 -4.34
N ALA A 116 -3.65 -2.53 -3.61
CA ALA A 116 -2.81 -3.16 -2.61
C ALA A 116 -2.46 -4.59 -3.01
N TYR A 117 -1.19 -4.93 -2.84
CA TYR A 117 -0.71 -6.31 -2.81
C TYR A 117 -0.57 -6.78 -1.38
N ALA A 118 -1.07 -7.98 -1.10
CA ALA A 118 -0.69 -8.73 0.09
C ALA A 118 0.31 -9.82 -0.31
N PHE A 119 1.35 -9.96 0.49
CA PHE A 119 2.38 -10.98 0.36
C PHE A 119 2.43 -11.79 1.64
N GLU A 120 2.70 -13.08 1.50
CA GLU A 120 3.17 -13.92 2.58
C GLU A 120 4.65 -14.17 2.40
N GLN A 121 5.44 -13.96 3.46
CA GLN A 121 6.87 -14.23 3.46
C GLN A 121 7.20 -15.32 4.48
N ASP A 122 7.91 -16.35 4.02
CA ASP A 122 8.59 -17.34 4.84
C ASP A 122 9.86 -16.71 5.41
N ILE A 123 9.84 -16.41 6.71
CA ILE A 123 11.01 -15.93 7.44
C ILE A 123 11.52 -17.05 8.36
N GLU A 124 12.83 -17.27 8.37
CA GLU A 124 13.48 -18.19 9.29
C GLU A 124 14.06 -17.44 10.51
N PRO A 125 13.36 -17.40 11.65
CA PRO A 125 13.89 -16.83 12.88
C PRO A 125 15.05 -17.68 13.42
N ARG A 126 16.04 -17.03 14.01
CA ARG A 126 17.17 -17.69 14.67
C ARG A 126 17.06 -17.54 16.18
N TRP A 127 17.26 -18.64 16.90
CA TRP A 127 17.39 -18.60 18.36
C TRP A 127 18.83 -18.22 18.73
N VAL A 128 19.04 -17.01 19.21
CA VAL A 128 20.35 -16.47 19.57
C VAL A 128 20.22 -15.70 20.87
N ASN A 129 21.14 -15.93 21.81
CA ASN A 129 21.16 -15.27 23.11
C ASN A 129 19.81 -15.36 23.86
N GLN A 130 19.21 -16.54 23.87
CA GLN A 130 17.93 -16.84 24.55
C GLN A 130 16.71 -16.07 24.02
N ALA A 131 16.77 -15.57 22.79
CA ALA A 131 15.64 -14.92 22.14
C ALA A 131 15.54 -15.30 20.66
N TRP A 132 14.34 -15.21 20.10
CA TRP A 132 14.14 -15.36 18.66
C TRP A 132 14.46 -14.04 17.97
N GLN A 133 15.25 -14.12 16.90
CA GLN A 133 15.68 -12.97 16.13
C GLN A 133 15.35 -13.17 14.66
N VAL A 134 14.81 -12.15 14.00
CA VAL A 134 14.65 -12.09 12.55
C VAL A 134 15.53 -10.99 11.97
N SER A 135 15.95 -11.16 10.72
CA SER A 135 16.64 -10.09 9.98
C SER A 135 15.74 -8.88 9.82
N TYR A 136 16.29 -7.68 10.04
CA TYR A 136 15.59 -6.43 9.83
C TYR A 136 15.04 -6.30 8.40
N GLN A 137 15.83 -6.71 7.40
CA GLN A 137 15.39 -6.76 6.00
C GLN A 137 14.09 -7.55 5.78
N SER A 138 13.83 -8.59 6.57
CA SER A 138 12.61 -9.40 6.46
C SER A 138 11.37 -8.70 7.02
N VAL A 139 11.53 -7.65 7.82
CA VAL A 139 10.42 -6.76 8.23
C VAL A 139 10.06 -5.79 7.10
N PHE A 140 10.99 -5.55 6.17
CA PHE A 140 10.85 -4.60 5.09
C PHE A 140 11.02 -5.26 3.72
N PRO A 141 10.16 -6.25 3.36
CA PRO A 141 10.26 -6.89 2.05
C PRO A 141 10.10 -5.90 0.89
N HIS A 142 9.51 -4.73 1.16
CA HIS A 142 9.37 -3.64 0.20
C HIS A 142 10.66 -3.11 -0.41
N VAL A 143 11.78 -3.24 0.29
CA VAL A 143 13.07 -2.86 -0.27
C VAL A 143 13.38 -3.67 -1.53
N HIS A 144 13.00 -4.95 -1.56
CA HIS A 144 13.30 -5.85 -2.68
C HIS A 144 12.50 -5.55 -3.95
N PHE A 145 11.33 -4.93 -3.83
CA PHE A 145 10.50 -4.58 -4.98
C PHE A 145 10.42 -3.08 -5.26
N ARG A 146 10.97 -2.21 -4.40
CA ARG A 146 10.91 -0.76 -4.57
C ARG A 146 11.48 -0.28 -5.91
N SER A 147 12.64 -0.79 -6.32
CA SER A 147 13.26 -0.39 -7.58
C SER A 147 12.40 -0.80 -8.78
N GLN A 148 11.88 -2.02 -8.77
CA GLN A 148 11.03 -2.55 -9.84
C GLN A 148 9.67 -1.85 -9.90
N LEU A 149 9.05 -1.58 -8.75
CA LEU A 149 7.84 -0.75 -8.66
C LEU A 149 8.13 0.66 -9.20
N THR A 150 9.27 1.26 -8.85
CA THR A 150 9.62 2.61 -9.32
C THR A 150 9.79 2.63 -10.83
N THR A 151 10.46 1.64 -11.42
CA THR A 151 10.61 1.50 -12.87
C THR A 151 9.26 1.28 -13.55
N ALA A 152 8.46 0.31 -13.09
CA ALA A 152 7.14 0.04 -13.66
C ALA A 152 6.21 1.26 -13.59
N ILE A 153 6.23 1.99 -12.48
CA ILE A 153 5.46 3.24 -12.33
C ILE A 153 5.95 4.32 -13.30
N ALA A 154 7.27 4.48 -13.47
CA ALA A 154 7.83 5.45 -14.40
C ALA A 154 7.39 5.14 -15.84
N ASP A 155 7.51 3.89 -16.28
CA ASP A 155 7.08 3.43 -17.61
C ASP A 155 5.57 3.65 -17.84
N MET A 156 4.76 3.41 -16.79
CA MET A 156 3.32 3.68 -16.84
C MET A 156 3.01 5.17 -16.93
N LYS A 157 3.74 6.04 -16.21
CA LYS A 157 3.56 7.50 -16.27
C LYS A 157 3.90 8.07 -17.63
N GLU A 158 4.91 7.55 -18.31
CA GLU A 158 5.26 7.98 -19.66
C GLU A 158 4.16 7.67 -20.68
N SER A 159 3.38 6.60 -20.42
CA SER A 159 2.41 6.08 -21.38
C SER A 159 0.95 6.37 -21.04
N LEU A 160 0.66 6.99 -19.89
CA LEU A 160 -0.70 7.24 -19.41
C LEU A 160 -0.87 8.65 -18.81
N PRO A 161 -2.01 9.33 -19.04
CA PRO A 161 -2.32 10.61 -18.41
C PRO A 161 -2.85 10.40 -16.97
N ILE A 162 -2.12 9.65 -16.14
CA ILE A 162 -2.46 9.38 -14.74
C ILE A 162 -1.26 9.70 -13.82
N ASP A 163 -1.53 10.07 -12.58
CA ASP A 163 -0.50 10.33 -11.58
C ASP A 163 -0.39 9.17 -10.61
N LEU A 164 0.61 8.33 -10.84
CA LEU A 164 0.93 7.20 -10.00
C LEU A 164 1.85 7.61 -8.84
N SER A 165 1.57 7.11 -7.65
CA SER A 165 2.50 7.24 -6.52
C SER A 165 2.43 5.96 -5.68
N TYR A 166 3.44 5.70 -4.87
CA TYR A 166 3.43 4.58 -3.94
C TYR A 166 3.74 5.10 -2.54
N THR A 167 3.28 4.36 -1.52
CA THR A 167 3.63 4.67 -0.14
C THR A 167 5.14 4.56 0.04
N GLN A 168 5.83 5.66 0.34
CA GLN A 168 7.21 5.56 0.83
C GLN A 168 7.18 4.91 2.22
N CYS A 169 7.90 3.81 2.42
CA CYS A 169 7.96 3.17 3.72
C CYS A 169 8.80 4.02 4.68
N GLU A 170 8.17 4.58 5.71
CA GLU A 170 8.87 5.28 6.81
C GLU A 170 9.05 4.37 8.04
N GLY A 171 8.37 3.21 8.04
CA GLY A 171 8.47 2.20 9.09
C GLY A 171 7.49 1.05 8.85
N ALA A 172 7.40 0.14 9.80
CA ALA A 172 6.50 -1.00 9.79
C ALA A 172 5.85 -1.16 11.16
N VAL A 173 4.54 -1.43 11.21
CA VAL A 173 3.90 -1.93 12.43
C VAL A 173 4.03 -3.44 12.45
N LEU A 174 4.67 -3.96 13.48
CA LEU A 174 4.79 -5.37 13.79
C LEU A 174 3.78 -5.69 14.89
N SER A 175 2.77 -6.51 14.57
CA SER A 175 1.62 -6.79 15.43
C SER A 175 1.54 -8.26 15.80
N ASN A 176 1.14 -8.57 17.03
CA ASN A 176 0.82 -9.92 17.49
C ASN A 176 -0.48 -9.91 18.28
N LEU A 177 -1.31 -10.93 18.09
CA LEU A 177 -2.57 -11.07 18.83
C LEU A 177 -2.37 -11.42 20.32
N ASN A 178 -1.17 -11.89 20.70
CA ASN A 178 -0.83 -12.11 22.10
C ASN A 178 -0.49 -10.76 22.77
N PRO A 179 -1.24 -10.32 23.80
CA PRO A 179 -0.97 -9.05 24.47
C PRO A 179 0.35 -9.05 25.26
N PHE A 180 0.93 -10.23 25.53
CA PHE A 180 2.25 -10.37 26.14
C PHE A 180 3.37 -10.53 25.10
N ALA A 181 3.05 -10.33 23.82
CA ALA A 181 4.06 -10.31 22.79
C ALA A 181 5.01 -9.13 22.99
N PHE A 182 6.23 -9.32 22.51
CA PHE A 182 7.32 -8.41 22.74
C PHE A 182 8.20 -8.33 21.51
N ALA A 183 8.60 -7.12 21.12
CA ALA A 183 9.57 -6.87 20.06
C ALA A 183 10.62 -5.83 20.45
N LYS A 184 11.86 -6.02 19.99
CA LYS A 184 12.97 -5.04 20.08
C LYS A 184 13.72 -4.95 18.77
N LEU A 185 14.28 -3.77 18.50
CA LEU A 185 15.22 -3.55 17.42
C LEU A 185 16.64 -3.46 17.97
N MET A 186 17.54 -4.26 17.41
CA MET A 186 18.97 -4.22 17.70
C MET A 186 19.71 -3.78 16.43
N VAL A 187 20.53 -2.74 16.53
CA VAL A 187 21.39 -2.26 15.43
C VAL A 187 22.83 -2.27 15.94
N ASN A 188 23.72 -3.01 15.28
CA ASN A 188 25.13 -3.13 15.70
C ASN A 188 25.31 -3.53 17.18
N GLY A 189 24.42 -4.36 17.70
CA GLY A 189 24.42 -4.81 19.10
C GLY A 189 23.88 -3.81 20.12
N VAL A 190 23.40 -2.64 19.67
CA VAL A 190 22.76 -1.61 20.51
C VAL A 190 21.24 -1.67 20.32
N GLU A 191 20.50 -1.60 21.42
CA GLU A 191 19.05 -1.53 21.39
C GLU A 191 18.60 -0.14 20.92
N VAL A 192 17.72 -0.11 19.93
CA VAL A 192 17.06 1.11 19.44
C VAL A 192 15.68 1.18 20.05
N GLU A 193 15.35 2.35 20.62
CA GLU A 193 14.04 2.60 21.21
C GLU A 193 12.96 2.52 20.12
N MET A 194 11.88 1.81 20.42
CA MET A 194 10.74 1.62 19.54
C MET A 194 9.48 2.20 20.18
N VAL A 195 8.53 2.62 19.34
CA VAL A 195 7.23 3.09 19.83
C VAL A 195 6.27 1.92 19.95
N GLU A 196 5.77 1.68 21.16
CA GLU A 196 4.68 0.74 21.41
C GLU A 196 3.33 1.47 21.27
N LEU A 197 2.43 0.91 20.46
CA LEU A 197 1.14 1.54 20.15
C LEU A 197 0.06 1.14 21.14
N MET A 198 -0.10 -0.17 21.29
CA MET A 198 -1.08 -0.89 22.09
C MET A 198 -0.48 -2.28 22.39
N ASP A 199 -1.07 -3.04 23.32
CA ASP A 199 -0.59 -4.38 23.69
C ASP A 199 -0.38 -5.27 22.45
N GLY A 200 0.89 -5.59 22.16
CA GLY A 200 1.28 -6.46 21.04
C GLY A 200 1.59 -5.75 19.71
N ASP A 201 1.50 -4.42 19.63
CA ASP A 201 1.76 -3.62 18.42
C ASP A 201 2.99 -2.71 18.56
N PHE A 202 3.97 -2.89 17.68
CA PHE A 202 5.27 -2.23 17.76
C PHE A 202 5.64 -1.52 16.45
N VAL A 203 6.03 -0.25 16.51
CA VAL A 203 6.53 0.50 15.35
C VAL A 203 8.03 0.31 15.21
N ILE A 204 8.44 -0.31 14.11
CA ILE A 204 9.83 -0.43 13.69
C ILE A 204 10.11 0.65 12.65
N PRO A 205 10.99 1.64 12.94
CA PRO A 205 11.33 2.67 11.95
C PRO A 205 12.11 2.07 10.78
N PHE A 206 11.97 2.66 9.60
CA PHE A 206 12.72 2.27 8.40
C PHE A 206 14.00 3.10 8.25
N ASP A 207 15.14 2.42 8.15
CA ASP A 207 16.44 3.00 7.78
C ASP A 207 17.17 2.04 6.83
N VAL A 208 17.63 2.56 5.70
CA VAL A 208 18.33 1.79 4.67
C VAL A 208 19.70 1.31 5.15
N GLU A 209 20.35 2.05 6.05
CA GLU A 209 21.68 1.72 6.57
C GLU A 209 21.65 0.49 7.48
N TRP A 210 20.46 0.10 7.96
CA TRP A 210 20.28 -0.99 8.92
C TRP A 210 20.00 -2.34 8.27
N LEU A 211 19.84 -2.39 6.94
CA LEU A 211 19.37 -3.59 6.23
C LEU A 211 20.24 -4.83 6.45
N GLU A 212 21.56 -4.67 6.57
CA GLU A 212 22.50 -5.77 6.73
C GLU A 212 22.71 -6.16 8.21
N ASP A 213 22.85 -5.14 9.07
CA ASP A 213 23.36 -5.32 10.43
C ASP A 213 22.28 -5.39 11.50
N ALA A 214 21.07 -4.92 11.23
CA ALA A 214 20.02 -4.87 12.24
C ALA A 214 19.25 -6.18 12.38
N ARG A 215 18.75 -6.43 13.59
CA ARG A 215 17.95 -7.59 13.95
C ARG A 215 16.74 -7.16 14.76
N VAL A 216 15.62 -7.84 14.54
CA VAL A 216 14.41 -7.65 15.34
C VAL A 216 14.26 -8.87 16.23
N ILE A 217 14.31 -8.65 17.55
CA ILE A 217 14.04 -9.67 18.55
C ILE A 217 12.53 -9.75 18.73
N VAL A 218 11.98 -10.96 18.74
CA VAL A 218 10.54 -11.20 18.90
C VAL A 218 10.24 -12.30 19.91
N SER A 219 9.11 -12.18 20.61
CA SER A 219 8.51 -13.23 21.42
C SER A 219 6.99 -13.06 21.44
N PRO A 220 6.16 -14.08 21.18
CA PRO A 220 6.54 -15.43 20.79
C PRO A 220 7.19 -15.48 19.39
N PRO A 221 7.80 -16.60 18.96
CA PRO A 221 8.37 -16.69 17.61
C PRO A 221 7.36 -16.67 16.47
N TYR A 222 6.05 -16.68 16.71
CA TYR A 222 5.04 -16.85 15.66
C TYR A 222 3.83 -15.94 15.88
N GLY A 223 2.97 -15.84 14.86
CA GLY A 223 1.72 -15.08 14.92
C GLY A 223 1.90 -13.58 14.73
N TRP A 224 3.00 -13.16 14.09
CA TRP A 224 3.29 -11.77 13.80
C TRP A 224 2.77 -11.37 12.41
N THR A 225 2.16 -10.19 12.32
CA THR A 225 1.78 -9.55 11.05
C THR A 225 2.52 -8.23 10.88
N ILE A 226 2.81 -7.85 9.63
CA ILE A 226 3.56 -6.62 9.34
C ILE A 226 2.74 -5.70 8.44
N SER A 227 2.59 -4.45 8.87
CA SER A 227 1.82 -3.44 8.16
C SER A 227 2.65 -2.18 7.91
N ILE A 228 2.99 -1.94 6.64
CA ILE A 228 3.71 -0.74 6.19
C ILE A 228 2.77 0.47 6.04
N ASP A 229 1.47 0.24 5.78
CA ASP A 229 0.50 1.33 5.63
C ASP A 229 0.10 1.95 6.99
N GLN A 230 0.02 1.13 8.04
CA GLN A 230 -0.36 1.61 9.39
C GLN A 230 0.75 2.44 10.05
N SER A 231 2.02 2.14 9.79
CA SER A 231 3.16 2.90 10.33
C SER A 231 3.14 4.35 9.84
N ASN A 232 2.90 4.56 8.55
CA ASN A 232 2.84 5.90 7.96
C ASN A 232 1.63 6.71 8.44
N LYS A 233 0.49 6.05 8.74
CA LYS A 233 -0.66 6.73 9.37
C LYS A 233 -0.30 7.16 10.79
N TYR A 234 0.38 6.30 11.54
CA TYR A 234 0.79 6.56 12.90
C TYR A 234 1.86 7.66 13.02
N LEU A 235 2.94 7.57 12.23
CA LEU A 235 4.04 8.55 12.22
C LEU A 235 3.56 9.95 11.83
N LYS A 236 2.61 10.06 10.88
CA LYS A 236 1.95 11.34 10.55
C LYS A 236 1.18 11.91 11.74
N VAL A 237 0.36 11.09 12.40
CA VAL A 237 -0.42 11.51 13.59
C VAL A 237 0.50 11.96 14.74
N GLN A 238 1.63 11.28 14.96
CA GLN A 238 2.60 11.66 15.99
C GLN A 238 3.35 12.96 15.70
N SER A 239 3.64 13.28 14.43
CA SER A 239 4.31 14.52 14.05
C SER A 239 3.41 15.76 14.10
N GLY A 240 2.21 15.66 14.71
CA GLY A 240 1.18 16.70 14.69
C GLY A 240 0.58 16.95 13.30
N MET A 241 0.95 16.14 12.31
CA MET A 241 0.37 16.16 10.98
C MET A 241 -0.81 15.20 11.00
N HIS A 242 -2.01 15.69 11.31
CA HIS A 242 -3.20 15.02 10.78
C HIS A 242 -2.94 14.73 9.30
N PRO A 243 -3.36 13.57 8.75
CA PRO A 243 -3.25 13.30 7.33
C PRO A 243 -4.08 14.35 6.57
N MET A 244 -3.49 15.52 6.39
CA MET A 244 -3.78 16.44 5.33
C MET A 244 -3.40 15.63 4.11
N LEU A 245 -4.42 15.07 3.46
CA LEU A 245 -4.39 14.90 2.03
C LEU A 245 -3.76 16.18 1.50
N LYS A 246 -2.50 16.12 1.04
CA LYS A 246 -1.89 17.26 0.36
C LYS A 246 -2.94 17.66 -0.67
N SER A 247 -3.59 18.81 -0.45
CA SER A 247 -4.28 19.49 -1.52
C SER A 247 -3.22 19.58 -2.62
N ALA A 248 -3.59 19.20 -3.84
CA ALA A 248 -2.79 19.56 -4.98
C ALA A 248 -2.46 21.05 -4.78
N ARG A 249 -1.18 21.41 -4.85
CA ARG A 249 -0.80 22.81 -4.87
C ARG A 249 -1.72 23.45 -5.89
N THR A 250 -2.65 24.28 -5.43
CA THR A 250 -3.33 25.22 -6.29
C THR A 250 -2.19 25.92 -7.00
N ASN A 251 -2.07 25.69 -8.31
CA ASN A 251 -1.26 26.57 -9.13
C ASN A 251 -1.74 27.97 -8.76
N GLU A 252 -0.88 28.72 -8.07
CA GLU A 252 -1.03 30.15 -7.98
C GLU A 252 -1.11 30.61 -9.42
N LEU A 253 -2.33 30.94 -9.86
CA LEU A 253 -2.52 31.72 -11.07
C LEU A 253 -1.64 32.96 -10.89
N PRO A 254 -0.80 33.32 -11.86
CA PRO A 254 -0.15 34.62 -11.84
C PRO A 254 -1.26 35.66 -11.73
N ALA A 255 -1.22 36.47 -10.67
CA ALA A 255 -2.06 37.65 -10.61
C ALA A 255 -1.62 38.58 -11.74
N ASP A 256 -2.59 38.98 -12.57
CA ASP A 256 -2.47 40.14 -13.45
C ASP A 256 -2.23 41.42 -12.62
#